data_AF-A0A3C1ZS76-F1
#
_entry.id   AF-A0A3C1ZS76-F1
#
_cell.length_a   1.000
_cell.length_b   1.000
_cell.length_c   1.000
_cell.angle_alpha   90.00
_cell.angle_beta   90.00
_cell.angle_gamma   90.00
#
_symmetry.space_group_name_H-M   'P 1'
#
loop_
_entity.id
_entity.type
_entity.pdbx_description
1 polymer ?
#
loop_
_entity_poly.entity_id
_entity_poly.type
_entity_poly.pdbx_seq_one_letter_code
_entity_poly.pdbx_strand_id
1 'polypeptide(L)' 'GVAILREAGGIVTDFSGGDNWLHGGEIMAGNLLQPSMLQVVIDHWK' A
#
# COMPACT_ATOMS: atom_id res chain seq x y z
N GLY A 1 5.87 -11.19 5.49
CA GLY A 1 4.61 -10.43 5.43
C GLY A 1 4.21 -10.15 3.99
N VAL A 2 4.83 -9.14 3.38
CA VAL A 2 4.53 -8.68 2.01
C VAL A 2 4.53 -9.78 0.95
N ALA A 3 5.55 -10.68 0.96
CA ALA A 3 5.61 -11.79 0.00
C ALA A 3 4.36 -12.67 0.05
N ILE A 4 3.93 -13.09 1.24
CA ILE A 4 2.73 -13.92 1.43
C ILE A 4 1.48 -13.21 0.92
N LEU A 5 1.36 -11.92 1.23
CA LEU A 5 0.21 -11.12 0.80
C LEU A 5 0.14 -11.00 -0.72
N ARG A 6 1.29 -10.78 -1.40
CA ARG A 6 1.34 -10.73 -2.87
C ARG A 6 1.00 -12.07 -3.50
N GLU A 7 1.51 -13.18 -2.96
CA GLU A 7 1.14 -14.53 -3.41
C GLU A 7 -0.35 -14.83 -3.20
N ALA A 8 -0.98 -14.21 -2.20
CA ALA A 8 -2.43 -14.29 -1.96
C ALA A 8 -3.25 -13.29 -2.82
N GLY A 9 -2.63 -12.59 -3.77
CA GLY A 9 -3.29 -11.62 -4.66
C GLY A 9 -3.51 -10.24 -4.04
N GLY A 10 -2.82 -9.92 -2.95
CA GLY A 10 -2.87 -8.61 -2.31
C GLY A 10 -2.03 -7.54 -3.01
N ILE A 11 -2.40 -6.29 -2.76
CA ILE A 11 -1.83 -5.08 -3.32
C ILE A 11 -0.87 -4.47 -2.29
N VAL A 12 0.28 -4.00 -2.76
CA VAL A 12 1.30 -3.36 -1.91
C VAL A 12 1.86 -2.14 -2.62
N THR A 13 1.70 -0.97 -2.01
CA THR A 13 2.19 0.34 -2.48
C THR A 13 2.78 1.14 -1.33
N ASP A 14 3.44 2.25 -1.65
CA ASP A 14 3.70 3.31 -0.68
C ASP A 14 2.45 4.21 -0.50
N PHE A 15 2.55 5.26 0.32
CA PHE A 15 1.45 6.20 0.57
C PHE A 15 1.19 7.18 -0.58
N SER A 16 2.05 7.21 -1.60
CA SER A 16 1.78 7.89 -2.88
C SER A 16 1.08 6.97 -3.88
N GLY A 17 0.91 5.69 -3.55
CA GLY A 17 0.40 4.66 -4.46
C GLY A 17 1.46 4.07 -5.39
N GLY A 18 2.74 4.38 -5.15
CA GLY A 18 3.87 3.93 -5.95
C GLY A 18 4.53 2.65 -5.42
N ASP A 19 5.65 2.32 -6.04
CA ASP A 19 6.43 1.11 -5.77
C ASP A 19 7.60 1.33 -4.79
N ASN A 20 7.74 2.52 -4.19
CA ASN A 20 8.86 2.83 -3.31
C ASN A 20 8.65 2.30 -1.87
N TRP A 21 7.64 1.46 -1.63
CA TRP A 21 7.27 0.97 -0.30
C TRP A 21 8.40 0.24 0.44
N LEU A 22 9.37 -0.34 -0.28
CA LEU A 22 10.48 -1.06 0.36
C LEU A 22 11.54 -0.11 0.94
N HIS A 23 11.75 1.06 0.32
CA HIS A 23 12.83 1.99 0.68
C HIS A 23 12.33 3.35 1.18
N GLY A 24 11.07 3.70 0.95
CA GLY A 24 10.46 4.98 1.32
C GLY A 24 10.09 5.10 2.80
N GLY A 25 10.00 3.97 3.52
CA GLY A 25 9.66 3.95 4.95
C GLY A 25 8.16 3.90 5.25
N GLU A 26 7.31 4.00 4.22
CA GLU A 26 5.87 3.74 4.32
C GLU A 26 5.45 2.52 3.49
N ILE A 27 4.57 1.69 4.06
CA ILE A 27 4.03 0.50 3.40
C ILE A 27 2.52 0.51 3.58
N MET A 28 1.80 0.45 2.48
CA MET A 28 0.38 0.15 2.46
C MET A 28 0.14 -1.18 1.76
N ALA A 29 -0.36 -2.15 2.52
CA ALA A 29 -0.53 -3.53 2.07
C ALA A 29 -1.95 -4.01 2.40
N GLY A 30 -2.69 -4.52 1.41
CA GLY A 30 -4.06 -5.00 1.63
C GLY A 30 -4.61 -5.78 0.44
N ASN A 31 -5.93 -5.99 0.41
CA ASN A 31 -6.63 -6.67 -0.68
C ASN A 31 -7.38 -5.64 -1.55
N LEU A 32 -8.52 -6.02 -2.14
CA LEU A 32 -9.38 -5.16 -2.96
C LEU A 32 -9.77 -3.82 -2.30
N LEU A 33 -9.75 -3.71 -0.97
CA LEU A 33 -10.07 -2.47 -0.25
C LEU A 33 -8.87 -1.51 -0.09
N GLN A 34 -7.65 -1.98 -0.39
CA GLN A 34 -6.43 -1.18 -0.23
C GLN A 34 -6.49 0.16 -1.01
N PRO A 35 -7.01 0.24 -2.25
CA PRO A 35 -7.09 1.51 -2.97
C PRO A 35 -7.97 2.56 -2.29
N SER A 36 -9.08 2.14 -1.67
CA SER A 36 -9.95 3.05 -0.90
C SER A 36 -9.25 3.57 0.36
N MET A 37 -8.48 2.71 1.04
CA MET A 37 -7.67 3.11 2.18
C MET A 37 -6.53 4.05 1.77
N LEU A 38 -5.90 3.80 0.62
CA LEU A 38 -4.85 4.64 0.06
C LEU A 38 -5.37 6.06 -0.20
N GLN A 39 -6.59 6.20 -0.74
CA GLN A 39 -7.19 7.51 -0.95
C GLN A 39 -7.34 8.31 0.36
N VAL A 40 -7.80 7.66 1.44
CA VAL A 40 -7.92 8.30 2.75
C VAL A 40 -6.55 8.76 3.26
N VAL A 41 -5.52 7.93 3.08
CA VAL A 41 -4.15 8.30 3.48
C VAL A 41 -3.65 9.48 2.66
N ILE A 42 -3.77 9.45 1.33
CA ILE A 42 -3.37 10.55 0.44
C ILE A 42 -4.06 11.87 0.85
N ASP A 43 -5.34 11.82 1.23
CA ASP A 43 -6.09 13.01 1.60
C ASP A 43 -5.61 13.64 2.92
N HIS A 44 -5.06 12.85 3.84
CA HIS A 44 -4.62 13.29 5.17
C HIS A 44 -3.09 13.42 5.32
N TRP A 45 -2.32 12.84 4.40
CA TRP A 45 -0.86 12.86 4.39
C TRP A 45 -0.38 14.07 3.59
N LYS A 46 -0.43 15.25 4.22
CA LYS A 46 0.15 16.51 3.72
C LYS A 46 1.14 17.09 4.73
#